data_AF-A0A2G5TZY5-F1
#
_entry.id   AF-A0A2G5TZY5-F1
#
_cell.length_a   1.000
_cell.length_b   1.000
_cell.length_c   1.000
_cell.angle_alpha   90.00
_cell.angle_beta   90.00
_cell.angle_gamma   90.00
#
_symmetry.space_group_name_H-M   'P 1'
#
loop_
_entity.id
_entity.type
_entity.pdbx_description
1 polymer ?
#
loop_
_entity_poly.entity_id
_entity_poly.type
_entity_poly.pdbx_seq_one_letter_code
_entity_poly.pdbx_strand_id
1 'polypeptide(L)'
;MSVVAHTVSYKQAVERKRQADCKALIERMRELLVLKGYALPGELTSQELTLFKVVHTITGENLLPKFEEKFLKKNFDGKMSRQERGELKKEREQYRRLKMEASINLLDEFIFAKGLTGGRK
;
A
#
# COMPACT_ATOMS: atom_id res chain seq x y z
N MET A 1 -41.52 -17.12 -12.67
CA MET A 1 -40.30 -16.37 -12.26
C MET A 1 -39.15 -17.36 -12.21
N SER A 2 -38.19 -17.24 -13.13
CA SER A 2 -37.03 -18.13 -13.18
C SER A 2 -35.98 -17.64 -12.19
N VAL A 3 -35.74 -18.42 -11.14
CA VAL A 3 -34.65 -18.16 -10.20
C VAL A 3 -33.38 -18.61 -10.89
N VAL A 4 -32.62 -17.65 -11.44
CA VAL A 4 -31.31 -17.94 -12.02
C VAL A 4 -30.38 -18.35 -10.87
N ALA A 5 -30.18 -19.65 -10.74
CA ALA A 5 -29.16 -20.20 -9.85
C ALA A 5 -27.80 -19.72 -10.35
N HIS A 6 -27.24 -18.71 -9.69
CA HIS A 6 -25.85 -18.31 -9.91
C HIS A 6 -24.96 -19.47 -9.47
N THR A 7 -24.54 -20.29 -10.43
CA THR A 7 -23.57 -21.34 -10.22
C THR A 7 -22.26 -20.69 -9.80
N VAL A 8 -21.92 -20.86 -8.52
CA VAL A 8 -20.64 -20.41 -7.97
C VAL A 8 -19.54 -21.15 -8.74
N SER A 9 -18.65 -20.41 -9.39
CA SER A 9 -17.53 -21.02 -10.12
C SER A 9 -16.75 -21.93 -9.18
N TYR A 10 -16.26 -23.08 -9.67
CA TYR A 10 -15.44 -24.01 -8.89
C TYR A 10 -14.32 -23.30 -8.11
N LYS A 11 -13.66 -22.33 -8.75
CA LYS A 11 -12.63 -21.49 -8.11
C LYS A 11 -13.15 -20.72 -6.90
N GLN A 12 -14.35 -20.15 -7.00
CA GLN A 12 -14.98 -19.41 -5.89
C GLN A 12 -15.41 -20.37 -4.76
N ALA A 13 -15.89 -21.57 -5.10
CA ALA A 13 -16.28 -22.57 -4.11
C ALA A 13 -15.07 -23.08 -3.31
N VAL A 14 -13.96 -23.36 -4.00
CA VAL A 14 -12.69 -23.75 -3.37
C VAL A 14 -12.15 -22.65 -2.46
N GLU A 15 -12.16 -21.39 -2.91
CA GLU A 15 -11.68 -20.28 -2.09
C GLU A 15 -12.56 -20.04 -0.85
N ARG A 16 -13.89 -20.17 -0.96
CA ARG A 16 -14.79 -20.10 0.20
C ARG A 16 -14.50 -21.21 1.21
N LYS A 17 -14.29 -22.44 0.74
CA LYS A 17 -13.92 -23.56 1.60
C LYS A 17 -12.60 -23.29 2.31
N ARG A 18 -11.58 -22.81 1.59
CA ARG A 18 -10.28 -22.44 2.16
C ARG A 18 -10.42 -21.40 3.27
N GLN A 19 -11.22 -20.36 3.05
CA GLN A 19 -11.48 -19.31 4.04
C GLN A 19 -12.20 -19.85 5.28
N ALA A 20 -13.20 -20.72 5.09
CA ALA A 20 -13.91 -21.38 6.19
C ALA A 20 -12.97 -22.29 7.01
N ASP A 21 -12.14 -23.09 6.33
CA ASP A 21 -11.17 -23.98 6.97
C ASP A 21 -10.14 -23.18 7.78
N CYS A 22 -9.63 -22.06 7.24
CA CYS A 22 -8.74 -21.15 7.96
C CYS A 22 -9.42 -20.54 9.20
N LYS A 23 -10.66 -20.06 9.07
CA LYS A 23 -11.41 -19.49 10.20
C LYS A 23 -11.61 -20.52 11.31
N ALA A 24 -12.00 -21.74 10.95
CA ALA A 24 -12.19 -22.82 11.92
C ALA A 24 -10.89 -23.26 12.61
N LEU A 25 -9.75 -23.17 11.91
CA LEU A 25 -8.45 -23.42 12.52
C LEU A 25 -8.08 -22.33 13.53
N ILE A 26 -8.30 -21.05 13.20
CA ILE A 26 -7.99 -19.92 14.09
C ILE A 26 -8.85 -19.97 15.36
N GLU A 27 -10.15 -20.29 15.25
CA GLU A 27 -10.99 -20.47 16.45
C GLU A 27 -10.50 -21.61 17.34
N ARG A 28 -10.06 -22.75 16.76
CA ARG A 28 -9.45 -23.83 17.54
C ARG A 28 -8.17 -23.39 18.25
N MET A 29 -7.34 -22.56 17.61
CA MET A 29 -6.15 -21.98 18.25
C MET A 29 -6.55 -21.07 19.42
N ARG A 30 -7.59 -20.25 19.26
CA ARG A 30 -8.13 -19.37 20.30
C ARG A 30 -8.59 -20.18 21.52
N GLU A 31 -9.39 -21.22 21.30
CA GLU A 31 -9.86 -22.12 22.36
C GLU A 31 -8.70 -22.77 23.11
N LEU A 32 -7.68 -23.25 22.38
CA LEU A 32 -6.48 -23.85 22.99
C LEU A 32 -5.69 -22.85 23.84
N LEU A 33 -5.52 -21.61 23.37
CA LEU A 33 -4.84 -20.56 24.12
C LEU A 33 -5.55 -20.25 25.43
N VAL A 34 -6.89 -20.19 25.42
CA VAL A 34 -7.69 -19.98 26.63
C VAL A 34 -7.61 -21.19 27.56
N LEU A 35 -7.78 -22.40 27.04
CA LEU A 35 -7.74 -23.64 27.82
C LEU A 35 -6.39 -23.84 28.53
N LYS A 36 -5.30 -23.44 27.88
CA LYS A 36 -3.93 -23.54 28.43
C LYS A 36 -3.55 -22.36 29.34
N GLY A 37 -4.44 -21.39 29.53
CA GLY A 37 -4.21 -20.23 30.39
C GLY A 37 -3.30 -19.17 29.77
N TYR A 38 -3.04 -19.21 28.46
CA TYR A 38 -2.27 -18.19 27.76
C TYR A 38 -3.07 -16.91 27.50
N ALA A 39 -4.41 -16.99 27.46
CA ALA A 39 -5.29 -15.85 27.28
C ALA A 39 -6.56 -15.98 28.13
N LEU A 40 -7.13 -14.86 28.54
CA LEU A 40 -8.42 -14.84 29.24
C LEU A 40 -9.60 -14.95 28.25
N PRO A 41 -10.75 -15.51 28.69
CA PRO A 41 -11.99 -15.42 27.93
C PRO A 41 -12.32 -13.95 27.61
N GLY A 42 -12.44 -13.62 26.32
CA GLY A 42 -12.72 -12.26 25.86
C GLY A 42 -11.49 -11.41 25.51
N GLU A 43 -10.26 -11.87 25.80
CA GLU A 43 -9.02 -11.15 25.42
C GLU A 43 -8.75 -11.25 23.90
N LEU A 44 -9.06 -12.41 23.32
CA LEU A 44 -8.87 -12.67 21.89
C LEU A 44 -10.17 -12.36 21.13
N THR A 45 -10.39 -11.08 20.81
CA THR A 45 -11.63 -10.59 20.16
C THR A 45 -11.59 -10.66 18.62
N SER A 46 -10.40 -10.87 18.03
CA SER A 46 -10.21 -10.98 16.58
C SER A 46 -9.30 -12.13 16.18
N GLN A 47 -9.32 -12.47 14.88
CA GLN A 47 -8.44 -13.49 14.30
C GLN A 47 -6.97 -13.06 14.39
N GLU A 48 -6.69 -11.78 14.14
CA GLU A 48 -5.35 -11.20 14.20
C GLU A 48 -4.77 -11.29 15.61
N LEU A 49 -5.54 -10.89 16.63
CA LEU A 49 -5.12 -10.98 18.03
C LEU A 49 -4.83 -12.42 18.43
N THR A 50 -5.66 -13.36 17.97
CA THR A 50 -5.42 -14.79 18.18
C THR A 50 -4.08 -15.21 17.58
N LEU A 51 -3.81 -14.86 16.32
CA LEU A 51 -2.56 -15.21 15.65
C LEU A 51 -1.33 -14.55 16.30
N PHE A 52 -1.42 -13.28 16.69
CA PHE A 52 -0.33 -12.62 17.43
C PHE A 52 -0.05 -13.30 18.76
N LYS A 53 -1.09 -13.69 19.50
CA LYS A 53 -0.94 -14.41 20.75
C LYS A 53 -0.32 -15.80 20.55
N VAL A 54 -0.71 -16.52 19.50
CA VAL A 54 -0.07 -17.81 19.12
C VAL A 54 1.41 -17.61 18.86
N VAL A 55 1.79 -16.64 18.03
CA VAL A 55 3.20 -16.39 17.71
C VAL A 55 3.98 -16.01 18.97
N HIS A 56 3.43 -15.11 19.79
CA HIS A 56 4.04 -14.72 21.06
C HIS A 56 4.21 -15.92 22.00
N THR A 57 3.24 -16.82 22.06
CA THR A 57 3.31 -18.03 22.89
C THR A 57 4.38 -19.01 22.40
N ILE A 58 4.55 -19.18 21.09
CA ILE A 58 5.52 -20.13 20.51
C ILE A 58 6.94 -19.56 20.53
N THR A 59 7.10 -18.27 20.22
CA THR A 59 8.41 -17.65 19.94
C THR A 59 8.90 -16.73 21.05
N GLY A 60 8.03 -16.33 21.98
CA GLY A 60 8.33 -15.28 22.96
C GLY A 60 8.33 -13.86 22.38
N GLU A 61 8.14 -13.68 21.07
CA GLU A 61 8.11 -12.36 20.45
C GLU A 61 6.70 -11.76 20.40
N ASN A 62 6.55 -10.57 21.00
CA ASN A 62 5.33 -9.77 20.84
C ASN A 62 5.39 -8.97 19.52
N LEU A 63 4.72 -9.47 18.48
CA LEU A 63 4.68 -8.83 17.16
C LEU A 63 3.59 -7.75 17.03
N LEU A 64 2.66 -7.65 17.99
CA LEU A 64 1.55 -6.70 17.91
C LEU A 64 2.03 -5.24 17.80
N PRO A 65 3.00 -4.75 18.62
CA PRO A 65 3.52 -3.39 18.48
C PRO A 65 4.19 -3.14 17.12
N LYS A 66 4.96 -4.11 16.61
CA LYS A 66 5.61 -4.01 15.29
C LYS A 66 4.58 -3.93 14.16
N PHE A 67 3.45 -4.63 14.30
CA PHE A 67 2.35 -4.58 13.34
C PHE A 67 1.63 -3.24 13.39
N GLU A 68 1.25 -2.77 14.59
CA GLU A 68 0.60 -1.47 14.78
C GLU A 68 1.45 -0.34 14.22
N GLU A 69 2.75 -0.32 14.51
CA GLU A 69 3.67 0.69 13.97
C GLU A 69 3.69 0.69 12.43
N LYS A 70 3.80 -0.49 11.79
CA LYS A 70 3.79 -0.59 10.32
C LYS A 70 2.44 -0.25 9.71
N PHE A 71 1.34 -0.64 10.35
CA PHE A 71 -0.01 -0.38 9.88
C PHE A 71 -0.34 1.11 10.02
N LEU A 72 -0.03 1.72 11.17
CA LEU A 72 -0.16 3.14 11.41
C LEU A 72 0.75 3.94 10.47
N LYS A 73 2.03 3.57 10.26
CA LYS A 73 2.88 4.24 9.25
C LYS A 73 2.33 4.18 7.83
N LYS A 74 1.61 3.12 7.47
CA LYS A 74 1.01 2.97 6.13
C LYS A 74 -0.28 3.79 5.97
N ASN A 75 -0.98 4.06 7.08
CA ASN A 75 -2.28 4.71 7.13
C ASN A 75 -2.25 6.12 7.76
N PHE A 76 -1.10 6.58 8.26
CA PHE A 76 -0.90 7.94 8.72
C PHE A 76 -0.96 8.90 7.52
N ASP A 77 -1.80 9.91 7.68
CA ASP A 77 -1.97 11.07 6.80
C ASP A 77 -0.62 11.66 6.37
N GLY A 78 -0.45 11.82 5.06
CA GLY A 78 0.81 12.30 4.47
C GLY A 78 1.07 11.72 3.08
N LYS A 79 0.26 10.75 2.64
CA LYS A 79 0.21 10.41 1.21
C LYS A 79 -0.48 11.57 0.49
N MET A 80 0.31 12.38 -0.22
CA MET A 80 -0.22 13.35 -1.16
C MET A 80 -1.31 12.72 -2.02
N SER A 81 -2.45 13.39 -2.06
CA SER A 81 -3.57 13.11 -2.94
C SER A 81 -3.12 13.05 -4.39
N ARG A 82 -3.93 12.41 -5.23
CA ARG A 82 -3.65 12.33 -6.68
C ARG A 82 -3.54 13.73 -7.31
N GLN A 83 -4.28 14.70 -6.79
CA GLN A 83 -4.26 16.07 -7.26
C GLN A 83 -2.94 16.78 -6.90
N GLU A 84 -2.51 16.73 -5.63
CA GLU A 84 -1.25 17.32 -5.18
C GLU A 84 -0.04 16.73 -5.94
N ARG A 85 -0.06 15.41 -6.20
CA ARG A 85 0.97 14.77 -7.06
C ARG A 85 0.95 15.29 -8.49
N GLY A 86 -0.24 15.57 -9.02
CA GLY A 86 -0.43 16.12 -10.35
C GLY A 86 0.10 17.54 -10.47
N GLU A 87 -0.16 18.38 -9.47
CA GLU A 87 0.30 19.77 -9.39
C GLU A 87 1.83 19.85 -9.30
N LEU A 88 2.45 19.08 -8.40
CA LEU A 88 3.92 19.00 -8.30
C LEU A 88 4.58 18.53 -9.60
N LYS A 89 3.95 17.61 -10.34
CA LYS A 89 4.48 17.15 -11.63
C LYS A 89 4.44 18.26 -12.68
N LYS A 90 3.36 19.04 -12.71
CA LYS A 90 3.22 20.20 -13.60
C LYS A 90 4.26 21.27 -13.27
N GLU A 91 4.44 21.57 -11.98
CA GLU A 91 5.42 22.56 -11.51
C GLU A 91 6.85 22.17 -11.90
N ARG A 92 7.24 20.90 -11.67
CA ARG A 92 8.56 20.39 -12.07
C ARG A 92 8.79 20.48 -13.57
N GLU A 93 7.77 20.15 -14.36
CA GLU A 93 7.87 20.23 -15.82
C GLU A 93 7.93 21.69 -16.31
N GLN A 94 7.19 22.59 -15.70
CA GLN A 94 7.27 24.02 -15.99
C GLN A 94 8.67 24.57 -15.70
N TYR A 95 9.24 24.22 -14.55
CA TYR A 95 10.62 24.59 -14.20
C TYR A 95 11.64 24.06 -15.22
N ARG A 96 11.48 22.80 -15.65
CA ARG A 96 12.34 22.20 -16.68
C ARG A 96 12.27 22.98 -18.00
N ARG A 97 11.07 23.36 -18.44
CA ARG A 97 10.88 24.15 -19.67
C ARG A 97 11.51 25.54 -19.56
N LEU A 98 11.29 26.24 -18.45
CA LEU A 98 11.90 27.55 -18.21
C LEU A 98 13.44 27.49 -18.27
N LYS A 99 14.04 26.44 -17.70
CA LYS A 99 15.49 26.26 -17.76
C LYS A 99 16.00 26.00 -19.19
N MET A 100 15.24 25.25 -19.98
CA MET A 100 15.57 25.02 -21.39
C MET A 100 15.45 26.29 -22.22
N GLU A 101 14.37 27.05 -22.04
CA GLU A 101 14.13 28.32 -22.73
C GLU A 101 15.22 29.34 -22.40
N ALA A 102 15.60 29.48 -21.13
CA ALA A 102 16.71 30.33 -20.73
C ALA A 102 18.04 29.90 -21.39
N SER A 103 18.27 28.60 -21.53
CA SER A 103 19.48 28.08 -22.20
C SER A 103 19.46 28.37 -23.70
N ILE A 104 18.31 28.27 -24.35
CA ILE A 104 18.14 28.63 -25.77
C ILE A 104 18.42 30.12 -25.97
N ASN A 105 17.81 30.99 -25.16
CA ASN A 105 18.02 32.43 -25.25
C ASN A 105 19.49 32.81 -25.08
N LEU A 106 20.20 32.19 -24.12
CA LEU A 106 21.64 32.38 -23.96
C LEU A 106 22.46 31.95 -25.19
N LEU A 107 22.06 30.85 -25.85
CA LEU A 107 22.70 30.40 -27.08
C LEU A 107 22.43 31.37 -28.25
N ASP A 108 21.20 31.87 -28.38
CA ASP A 108 20.84 32.85 -29.40
C ASP A 108 21.60 34.16 -29.23
N GLU A 109 21.69 34.66 -27.98
CA GLU A 109 22.51 35.83 -27.64
C GLU A 109 23.99 35.60 -27.99
N PHE A 110 24.54 34.43 -27.67
CA PHE A 110 25.91 34.08 -28.01
C PHE A 110 26.14 34.03 -29.52
N ILE A 111 25.24 33.38 -30.28
CA ILE A 111 25.30 33.30 -31.74
C ILE A 111 25.25 34.71 -32.36
N PHE A 112 24.34 35.55 -31.88
CA PHE A 112 24.19 36.93 -32.32
C PHE A 112 25.46 37.75 -32.01
N ALA A 113 25.95 37.70 -30.77
CA ALA A 113 27.16 38.42 -30.35
C ALA A 113 28.42 37.98 -31.10
N LYS A 114 28.48 36.71 -31.55
CA LYS A 114 29.59 36.16 -32.35
C LYS A 114 29.41 36.32 -33.85
N GLY A 115 28.30 36.89 -34.32
CA GLY A 115 28.03 37.05 -35.75
C GLY A 115 27.93 35.71 -36.50
N LEU A 116 27.57 34.63 -35.78
CA LEU A 116 27.48 33.27 -36.32
C LEU A 116 26.12 32.99 -36.98
N THR A 117 25.30 34.02 -37.18
CA THR A 117 24.04 33.90 -37.93
C THR A 117 24.39 33.53 -39.37
N GLY A 118 24.20 32.26 -39.70
CA GLY A 118 24.48 31.72 -41.02
C GLY A 118 23.81 32.59 -42.09
N GLY A 119 24.64 33.25 -42.89
CA GLY A 119 24.19 33.93 -44.09
C GLY A 119 23.46 32.92 -44.96
N ARG A 120 22.15 33.11 -45.11
CA ARG A 120 21.43 32.58 -46.27
C ARG A 120 21.95 33.35 -47.48
N LYS A 121 22.97 32.80 -48.14
CA LYS A 121 23.21 33.04 -49.58
C LYS A 121 22.39 32.03 -50.36
#